data_AF-A0A2S0KP60-F1
#
_entry.id   AF-A0A2S0KP60-F1
#
_cell.length_a   1.000
_cell.length_b   1.000
_cell.length_c   1.000
_cell.angle_alpha   90.00
_cell.angle_beta   90.00
_cell.angle_gamma   90.00
#
_symmetry.space_group_name_H-M   'P 1'
#
loop_
_entity.id
_entity.type
_entity.pdbx_description
1 polymer ?
#
loop_
_entity_poly.entity_id
_entity_poly.type
_entity_poly.pdbx_seq_one_letter_code
_entity_poly.pdbx_strand_id
1 'polypeptide(L)'
;MVRIIITRSPEVGWDMITSLEYLEDKYTDAEKQEIEAKYAEIDSTIIDPFQFADAKNYLSEKLGVPAAEIDVHTHIANACIDCY
;
A
#
# COMPACT_ATOMS: atom_id res chain seq x y z
N MET A 1 12.26 5.88 1.41
CA MET A 1 11.29 5.01 2.09
C MET A 1 10.05 5.05 1.23
N VAL A 2 9.36 3.92 1.09
CA VAL A 2 8.15 3.80 0.29
C VAL A 2 6.96 3.70 1.24
N ARG A 3 5.94 4.51 1.02
CA ARG A 3 4.67 4.44 1.73
C ARG A 3 3.61 3.82 0.85
N ILE A 4 2.88 2.85 1.40
CA ILE A 4 1.74 2.22 0.76
C ILE A 4 0.50 2.60 1.55
N ILE A 5 -0.45 3.23 0.87
CA ILE A 5 -1.75 3.56 1.44
C ILE A 5 -2.70 2.41 1.20
N ILE A 6 -3.20 1.84 2.28
CA ILE A 6 -4.24 0.81 2.28
C ILE A 6 -5.54 1.47 2.73
N THR A 7 -6.56 1.44 1.88
CA THR A 7 -7.87 1.97 2.21
C THR A 7 -8.78 0.88 2.74
N ARG A 8 -9.29 1.06 3.95
CA ARG A 8 -10.30 0.20 4.54
C ARG A 8 -11.67 0.55 3.99
N SER A 9 -12.34 -0.41 3.36
CA SER A 9 -13.73 -0.24 2.95
C SER A 9 -14.68 -0.55 4.12
N PRO A 10 -15.52 0.41 4.56
CA PRO A 10 -16.42 0.22 5.69
C PRO A 10 -17.57 -0.74 5.37
N GLU A 11 -17.92 -0.92 4.10
CA GLU A 11 -19.06 -1.75 3.67
C GLU A 11 -18.73 -3.24 3.67
N VAL A 12 -17.49 -3.59 3.36
CA VAL A 12 -17.08 -4.98 3.16
C VAL A 12 -16.04 -5.46 4.18
N GLY A 13 -15.49 -4.57 5.00
CA GLY A 13 -14.54 -4.93 6.07
C GLY A 13 -13.15 -5.34 5.59
N TRP A 14 -12.85 -5.14 4.31
CA TRP A 14 -11.57 -5.46 3.68
C TRP A 14 -10.72 -4.20 3.49
N ASP A 15 -9.41 -4.41 3.53
CA ASP A 15 -8.38 -3.41 3.33
C ASP A 15 -7.78 -3.59 1.92
N MET A 16 -7.88 -2.55 1.08
CA MET A 16 -7.40 -2.56 -0.30
C MET A 16 -6.18 -1.66 -0.44
N ILE A 17 -5.12 -2.14 -1.08
CA ILE A 17 -4.00 -1.27 -1.45
C ILE A 17 -4.49 -0.25 -2.50
N THR A 18 -4.28 1.03 -2.23
CA THR A 18 -4.86 2.13 -3.02
C THR A 18 -3.86 3.14 -3.54
N SER A 19 -2.73 3.34 -2.87
CA SER A 19 -1.70 4.25 -3.40
C SER A 19 -0.29 3.86 -2.97
N LEU A 20 0.67 4.27 -3.79
CA LEU A 20 2.11 4.17 -3.58
C LEU A 20 2.70 5.58 -3.55
N GLU A 21 3.47 5.88 -2.51
CA GLU A 21 4.15 7.17 -2.32
C GLU A 21 5.63 6.96 -2.00
N TYR A 22 6.48 7.85 -2.51
CA TYR A 22 7.91 7.85 -2.20
C TYR A 22 8.21 8.96 -1.19
N LEU A 23 8.52 8.58 0.05
CA LEU A 23 8.80 9.52 1.15
C LEU A 23 10.24 10.07 1.12
N GLU A 24 11.15 9.39 0.42
CA GLU A 24 12.54 9.84 0.28
C GLU A 24 13.00 9.66 -1.16
N ASP A 25 13.78 10.62 -1.67
CA ASP A 25 14.38 10.60 -3.00
C ASP A 25 15.68 9.78 -3.04
N LYS A 26 15.62 8.56 -2.47
CA LYS A 26 16.76 7.64 -2.44
C LYS A 26 16.72 6.60 -3.54
N TYR A 27 15.57 6.43 -4.18
CA TYR A 27 15.37 5.56 -5.33
C TYR A 27 15.59 6.37 -6.61
N THR A 28 16.37 5.84 -7.53
CA THR A 28 16.54 6.41 -8.86
C THR A 28 15.23 6.34 -9.65
N ASP A 29 15.14 7.13 -10.73
CA ASP A 29 13.95 7.13 -11.60
C ASP A 29 13.64 5.72 -12.17
N ALA A 30 14.69 4.97 -12.51
CA ALA A 30 14.57 3.59 -12.96
C ALA A 30 14.00 2.66 -11.87
N GLU A 31 14.50 2.78 -10.62
CA GLU A 31 13.99 1.98 -9.50
C GLU A 31 12.55 2.34 -9.15
N LYS A 32 12.18 3.63 -9.22
CA LYS A 32 10.80 4.07 -9.03
C LYS A 32 9.89 3.42 -10.07
N GLN A 33 10.25 3.47 -11.35
CA GLN A 33 9.48 2.83 -12.42
C GLN A 33 9.33 1.31 -12.22
N GLU A 34 10.37 0.60 -11.75
CA GLU A 34 10.27 -0.82 -11.45
C GLU A 34 9.32 -1.10 -10.27
N ILE A 35 9.38 -0.29 -9.21
CA ILE A 35 8.50 -0.41 -8.05
C ILE A 35 7.05 -0.07 -8.44
N GLU A 36 6.82 0.97 -9.25
CA GLU A 36 5.50 1.34 -9.76
C GLU A 36 4.92 0.25 -10.67
N ALA A 37 5.73 -0.35 -11.55
CA ALA A 37 5.29 -1.47 -12.39
C ALA A 37 4.87 -2.68 -11.54
N LYS A 38 5.69 -3.06 -10.55
CA LYS A 38 5.36 -4.15 -9.61
C LYS A 38 4.15 -3.81 -8.76
N TYR A 39 4.00 -2.55 -8.35
CA TYR A 39 2.86 -2.07 -7.59
C TYR A 39 1.56 -2.15 -8.40
N ALA A 40 1.61 -1.79 -9.69
CA ALA A 40 0.47 -1.93 -10.60
C ALA A 40 0.06 -3.41 -10.78
N GLU A 41 0.98 -4.36 -10.63
CA GLU A 41 0.65 -5.79 -10.60
C GLU A 41 -0.03 -6.24 -9.29
N ILE A 42 0.07 -5.44 -8.21
CA ILE A 42 -0.50 -5.73 -6.89
C ILE A 42 -1.93 -5.15 -6.73
N ASP A 43 -2.36 -4.26 -7.65
CA ASP A 43 -3.45 -3.26 -7.56
C ASP A 43 -4.89 -3.76 -7.23
N SER A 44 -5.06 -4.99 -6.78
CA SER A 44 -6.33 -5.51 -6.26
C SER A 44 -6.16 -6.60 -5.19
N THR A 45 -4.97 -6.70 -4.58
CA THR A 45 -4.78 -7.65 -3.49
C THR A 45 -5.50 -7.14 -2.26
N ILE A 46 -6.53 -7.87 -1.86
CA ILE A 46 -7.17 -7.68 -0.57
C ILE A 46 -6.18 -8.14 0.50
N ILE A 47 -5.75 -7.21 1.33
CA ILE A 47 -4.88 -7.51 2.48
C ILE A 47 -5.76 -7.73 3.69
N ASP A 48 -5.53 -8.82 4.41
CA ASP A 48 -6.26 -9.08 5.64
C ASP A 48 -5.88 -8.05 6.72
N PRO A 49 -6.88 -7.36 7.33
CA PRO A 49 -6.64 -6.28 8.31
C PRO A 49 -5.87 -6.71 9.56
N PHE A 50 -5.84 -8.01 9.89
CA PHE A 50 -5.24 -8.49 11.13
C PHE A 50 -3.74 -8.77 11.02
N GLN A 51 -3.16 -8.59 9.84
CA GLN A 51 -1.81 -9.03 9.54
C GLN A 51 -0.94 -7.95 8.87
N PHE A 52 -0.91 -6.74 9.45
CA PHE A 52 0.00 -5.67 8.97
C PHE A 52 1.47 -6.10 8.84
N ALA A 53 1.93 -7.03 9.67
CA ALA A 53 3.26 -7.63 9.56
C ALA A 53 3.39 -8.45 8.26
N ASP A 54 2.41 -9.30 7.96
CA ASP A 54 2.35 -10.05 6.71
C ASP A 54 2.15 -9.15 5.49
N ALA A 55 1.43 -8.03 5.62
CA ALA A 55 1.29 -7.02 4.58
C ALA A 55 2.65 -6.42 4.18
N LYS A 56 3.48 -6.04 5.16
CA LYS A 56 4.83 -5.52 4.91
C LYS A 56 5.74 -6.57 4.26
N ASN A 57 5.66 -7.82 4.72
CA ASN A 57 6.43 -8.92 4.12
C ASN A 57 5.99 -9.21 2.69
N TYR A 58 4.69 -9.29 2.44
CA TYR A 58 4.11 -9.48 1.11
C TYR A 58 4.52 -8.36 0.16
N LEU A 59 4.37 -7.09 0.57
CA LEU A 59 4.78 -5.93 -0.22
C LEU A 59 6.29 -5.93 -0.44
N SER A 60 7.07 -6.37 0.53
CA SER A 60 8.53 -6.48 0.41
C SER A 60 8.95 -7.49 -0.65
N GLU A 61 8.34 -8.68 -0.64
CA GLU A 61 8.59 -9.72 -1.66
C GLU A 61 8.13 -9.27 -3.05
N LYS A 62 6.97 -8.60 -3.14
CA LYS A 62 6.40 -8.19 -4.43
C LYS A 62 7.11 -7.00 -5.05
N LEU A 63 7.39 -5.96 -4.27
CA LEU A 63 8.06 -4.75 -4.76
C LEU A 63 9.58 -4.92 -4.85
N GLY A 64 10.15 -5.89 -4.13
CA GLY A 64 11.60 -6.05 -3.98
C GLY A 64 12.23 -4.97 -3.10
N VAL A 65 11.41 -4.29 -2.30
CA VAL A 65 11.83 -3.25 -1.35
C VAL A 65 11.93 -3.89 0.04
N PRO A 66 12.95 -3.61 0.86
CA PRO A 66 13.03 -4.20 2.20
C PRO A 66 11.82 -3.80 3.06
N ALA A 67 11.23 -4.73 3.82
CA ALA A 67 10.09 -4.45 4.70
C ALA A 67 10.33 -3.30 5.70
N ALA A 68 11.60 -3.08 6.10
CA ALA A 68 12.01 -1.96 6.95
C ALA A 68 11.88 -0.58 6.27
N GLU A 69 11.88 -0.55 4.94
CA GLU A 69 11.72 0.66 4.13
C GLU A 69 10.28 0.84 3.62
N ILE A 70 9.37 -0.07 4.02
CA ILE A 70 7.95 -0.01 3.69
C ILE A 70 7.17 0.52 4.89
N ASP A 71 6.57 1.68 4.70
CA ASP A 71 5.60 2.28 5.60
C ASP A 71 4.19 1.92 5.09
N VAL A 72 3.40 1.24 5.92
CA VAL A 72 2.01 0.91 5.58
C VAL A 72 1.11 1.87 6.34
N HIS A 73 0.37 2.68 5.58
CA HIS A 73 -0.54 3.66 6.14
C HIS A 73 -1.97 3.26 5.84
N THR A 74 -2.78 3.02 6.88
CA THR A 74 -4.19 2.68 6.69
C THR A 74 -5.03 3.94 6.67
N HIS A 75 -5.68 4.20 5.55
CA HIS A 75 -6.73 5.21 5.44
C HIS A 75 -8.08 4.53 5.64
N ILE A 76 -8.84 4.93 6.65
CA ILE A 76 -10.24 4.52 6.72
C ILE A 76 -10.99 5.50 5.82
N ALA A 77 -11.50 5.02 4.69
CA ALA A 77 -12.51 5.77 3.97
C ALA A 77 -13.72 5.83 4.91
N ASN A 78 -13.81 6.89 5.72
CA ASN A 78 -15.08 7.27 6.29
C ASN A 78 -15.97 7.42 5.06
N ALA A 79 -16.93 6.50 4.89
CA ALA A 79 -18.05 6.76 4.02
C ALA A 79 -18.49 8.20 4.33
N CYS A 80 -18.62 9.05 3.31
CA CYS A 80 -19.42 10.26 3.43
C CYS A 80 -20.78 9.81 3.96
N ILE A 81 -20.95 9.76 5.28
CA ILE A 81 -22.24 9.53 5.93
C ILE A 81 -23.03 10.86 5.93
N ASP A 82 -22.42 11.97 5.54
CA ASP A 82 -23.05 13.31 5.49
C ASP A 82 -22.56 14.16 4.30
N CYS A 83 -22.57 13.58 3.09
CA CYS A 83 -22.45 14.38 1.86
C CYS A 83 -23.75 14.26 1.05
N TYR A 84 -24.91 14.60 1.65
CA TYR A 84 -26.08 15.26 1.02
C TYR A 84 -27.20 15.49 2.03
#